data_AF-A0A3N5JHQ3-F1
#
_entry.id   AF-A0A3N5JHQ3-F1
#
_cell.length_a   1.000
_cell.length_b   1.000
_cell.length_c   1.000
_cell.angle_alpha   90.00
_cell.angle_beta   90.00
_cell.angle_gamma   90.00
#
_symmetry.space_group_name_H-M   'P 1'
#
loop_
_entity.id
_entity.type
_entity.pdbx_description
1 polymer ?
#
loop_
_entity_poly.entity_id
_entity_poly.type
_entity_poly.pdbx_seq_one_letter_code
_entity_poly.pdbx_strand_id
1 'polypeptide(L)'
;MAFPTTAGTGCEITNAMVVLDVAVHAKLQVTHPYCNCDIAMLVPELTIKLPAKITAFTGMDALTHAIEGITSTGAEPIADALGLHAIRL
;
A
#
# COMPACT_ATOMS: atom_id res chain seq x y z
N MET A 1 1.89 -12.79 8.98
CA MET A 1 0.45 -12.55 8.77
C MET A 1 0.12 -11.08 9.04
N ALA A 2 -0.69 -10.44 8.21
CA ALA A 2 -1.12 -9.05 8.35
C ALA A 2 -2.65 -8.90 8.26
N PHE A 3 -3.18 -7.96 9.05
CA PHE A 3 -4.59 -7.55 9.07
C PHE A 3 -4.65 -6.03 8.89
N PRO A 4 -4.67 -5.52 7.64
CA PRO A 4 -4.73 -4.10 7.41
C PRO A 4 -6.03 -3.52 7.98
N THR A 5 -5.90 -2.39 8.67
CA THR A 5 -7.03 -1.63 9.24
C THR A 5 -7.30 -0.35 8.45
N THR A 6 -6.53 -0.11 7.38
CA THR A 6 -6.64 1.05 6.50
C THR A 6 -6.75 0.60 5.05
N ALA A 7 -7.43 1.36 4.20
CA ALA A 7 -7.48 1.11 2.75
C ALA A 7 -6.51 2.04 2.03
N GLY A 8 -5.21 1.70 2.03
CA GLY A 8 -4.17 2.57 1.46
C GLY A 8 -2.85 1.90 1.15
N THR A 9 -2.02 1.68 2.17
CA THR A 9 -0.59 1.38 2.02
C THR A 9 -0.28 0.12 1.21
N GLY A 10 -1.18 -0.88 1.20
CA GLY A 10 -0.97 -2.17 0.53
C GLY A 10 0.21 -2.97 1.08
N CYS A 11 0.79 -2.56 2.22
CA CYS A 11 2.01 -3.15 2.76
C CYS A 11 1.85 -4.63 3.15
N GLU A 12 0.61 -5.09 3.32
CA GLU A 12 0.29 -6.50 3.57
C GLU A 12 0.67 -7.43 2.40
N ILE A 13 0.88 -6.89 1.19
CA ILE A 13 1.23 -7.66 -0.02
C ILE A 13 2.51 -7.16 -0.72
N THR A 14 3.27 -6.24 -0.12
CA THR A 14 4.55 -5.76 -0.68
C THR A 14 5.75 -6.28 0.09
N ASN A 15 6.92 -6.27 -0.56
CA ASN A 15 8.21 -6.62 0.03
C ASN A 15 8.96 -5.39 0.56
N ALA A 16 8.28 -4.24 0.67
CA ALA A 16 8.85 -2.96 1.07
C ALA A 16 8.39 -2.61 2.48
N MET A 17 9.35 -2.31 3.35
CA MET A 17 9.12 -1.79 4.70
C MET A 17 9.74 -0.41 4.80
N VAL A 18 9.02 0.53 5.40
CA VAL A 18 9.51 1.89 5.60
C VAL A 18 9.68 2.18 7.08
N VAL A 19 10.88 2.62 7.47
CA VAL A 19 11.26 2.88 8.86
C VAL A 19 11.85 4.28 8.97
N LEU A 20 11.48 5.01 10.02
CA LEU A 20 12.08 6.31 10.35
C LEU A 20 13.34 6.07 11.18
N ASP A 21 14.50 6.48 10.66
CA ASP A 21 15.71 6.65 11.47
C ASP A 21 15.68 8.04 12.11
N VAL A 22 15.43 8.06 13.42
CA VAL A 22 15.32 9.30 14.20
C VAL A 22 16.66 9.98 14.45
N ALA A 23 17.79 9.25 14.39
CA ALA A 23 19.10 9.82 14.64
C ALA A 23 19.57 10.68 13.46
N VAL A 24 19.25 10.27 12.24
CA VAL A 24 19.58 11.01 11.01
C VAL A 24 18.38 11.70 10.36
N HIS A 25 17.20 11.64 10.99
CA HIS A 25 15.95 12.22 10.50
C HIS A 25 15.57 11.78 9.07
N ALA A 26 15.79 10.50 8.74
CA ALA A 26 15.58 9.96 7.41
C ALA A 26 14.50 8.87 7.39
N LYS A 27 13.63 8.92 6.37
CA LYS A 27 12.68 7.85 6.06
C LYS A 27 13.38 6.83 5.16
N LEU A 28 13.71 5.68 5.71
CA LEU A 28 14.45 4.62 5.02
C LEU A 28 13.49 3.56 4.49
N GLN A 29 13.71 3.10 3.26
CA GLN A 29 13.01 1.97 2.69
C GLN A 29 13.92 0.74 2.65
N VAL A 30 13.43 -0.37 3.20
CA VAL A 30 14.06 -1.68 3.13
C VAL A 30 13.21 -2.56 2.22
N THR A 31 13.80 -3.05 1.14
CA THR A 31 13.15 -3.99 0.22
C THR A 31 13.86 -5.33 0.30
N HIS A 32 13.18 -6.36 0.81
CA HIS A 32 13.77 -7.70 0.95
C HIS A 32 12.70 -8.79 0.80
N PRO A 33 12.99 -9.95 0.19
CA PRO A 33 12.02 -11.06 0.06
C PRO A 33 11.39 -11.54 1.38
N TYR A 34 12.12 -11.38 2.50
CA TYR A 34 11.63 -11.71 3.85
C TYR A 34 10.78 -10.61 4.52
N CYS A 35 10.54 -9.49 3.85
CA CYS A 35 9.61 -8.47 4.34
C CYS A 35 8.15 -8.79 3.97
N ASN A 36 7.91 -9.76 3.08
CA ASN A 36 6.58 -10.19 2.71
C ASN A 36 5.84 -10.83 3.88
N CYS A 37 4.53 -10.59 3.96
CA CYS A 37 3.65 -11.36 4.84
C CYS A 37 3.27 -12.68 4.16
N ASP A 38 3.29 -13.79 4.91
CA ASP A 38 2.82 -15.09 4.38
C ASP A 38 1.31 -15.11 4.08
N ILE A 39 0.55 -14.33 4.85
CA ILE A 39 -0.90 -14.26 4.80
C ILE A 39 -1.34 -12.81 5.01
N ALA A 40 -2.15 -12.29 4.09
CA ALA A 40 -2.85 -11.02 4.23
C ALA A 40 -4.36 -11.28 4.37
N MET A 41 -4.99 -10.77 5.43
CA MET A 41 -6.42 -10.93 5.68
C MET A 41 -7.12 -9.57 5.72
N LEU A 42 -7.84 -9.25 4.64
CA LEU A 42 -8.61 -8.02 4.52
C LEU A 42 -10.02 -8.24 5.10
N VAL A 43 -10.30 -7.59 6.22
CA VAL A 43 -11.60 -7.64 6.92
C VAL A 43 -12.22 -6.23 6.88
N PRO A 44 -13.22 -5.96 6.04
CA PRO A 44 -13.77 -4.61 5.84
C PRO A 44 -14.22 -3.93 7.14
N GLU A 45 -14.74 -4.70 8.10
CA GLU A 45 -15.18 -4.26 9.43
C GLU A 45 -14.06 -3.60 10.24
N LEU A 46 -12.79 -3.90 9.94
CA LEU A 46 -11.65 -3.26 10.59
C LEU A 46 -11.39 -1.84 10.10
N THR A 47 -12.00 -1.42 8.99
CA THR A 47 -11.79 -0.10 8.39
C THR A 47 -12.93 0.89 8.70
N ILE A 48 -14.11 0.41 9.11
CA ILE A 48 -15.34 1.23 9.23
C ILE A 48 -15.27 2.35 10.29
N LYS A 49 -14.34 2.23 11.25
CA LYS A 49 -14.15 3.22 12.33
C LYS A 49 -13.05 4.24 12.03
N LEU A 50 -12.42 4.19 10.85
CA LEU A 50 -11.43 5.20 10.48
C LEU A 50 -12.07 6.59 10.45
N PRO A 51 -11.42 7.61 11.04
CA PRO A 51 -11.84 8.99 10.85
C PRO A 51 -11.85 9.33 9.36
N ALA A 52 -12.87 10.07 8.90
CA ALA A 52 -13.04 10.42 7.48
C ALA A 52 -11.79 11.02 6.83
N LYS A 53 -11.02 11.84 7.56
CA LYS A 53 -9.76 12.41 7.09
C LYS A 53 -8.68 11.35 6.83
N ILE A 54 -8.59 10.34 7.69
CA ILE A 54 -7.63 9.24 7.51
C ILE A 54 -8.07 8.37 6.34
N THR A 55 -9.37 8.06 6.21
CA THR A 55 -9.92 7.34 5.05
C THR A 55 -9.57 8.04 3.74
N ALA A 56 -9.73 9.36 3.68
CA ALA A 56 -9.36 10.14 2.50
C ALA A 56 -7.86 10.05 2.20
N PHE A 57 -6.99 10.19 3.21
CA PHE A 57 -5.54 10.11 3.01
C PHE A 57 -5.09 8.73 2.54
N THR A 58 -5.60 7.65 3.13
CA THR A 58 -5.23 6.30 2.74
C THR A 58 -5.79 5.95 1.36
N GLY A 59 -7.01 6.40 1.04
CA GLY A 59 -7.57 6.22 -0.31
C GLY A 59 -6.76 6.94 -1.39
N MET A 60 -6.29 8.16 -1.11
CA MET A 60 -5.39 8.88 -2.02
C MET A 60 -4.04 8.18 -2.17
N ASP A 61 -3.49 7.59 -1.11
CA ASP A 61 -2.26 6.78 -1.15
C ASP A 61 -2.41 5.58 -2.10
N ALA A 62 -3.50 4.80 -1.97
CA ALA A 62 -3.81 3.70 -2.89
C ALA A 62 -3.99 4.16 -4.34
N LEU A 63 -4.68 5.28 -4.56
CA LEU A 63 -4.86 5.86 -5.89
C LEU A 63 -3.52 6.29 -6.51
N THR A 64 -2.65 6.92 -5.72
CA THR A 64 -1.31 7.29 -6.17
C THR A 64 -0.49 6.07 -6.56
N HIS A 65 -0.49 5.00 -5.74
CA HIS A 65 0.19 3.75 -6.11
C HIS A 65 -0.31 3.17 -7.44
N ALA A 66 -1.62 3.18 -7.67
CA ALA A 66 -2.19 2.68 -8.92
C ALA A 66 -1.75 3.52 -10.13
N ILE A 67 -1.76 4.85 -10.02
CA ILE A 67 -1.34 5.76 -11.10
C ILE A 67 0.17 5.65 -11.37
N GLU A 68 0.99 5.63 -10.32
CA GLU A 68 2.45 5.48 -10.46
C GLU A 68 2.81 4.10 -11.05
N GLY A 69 2.08 3.05 -10.66
CA GLY A 69 2.24 1.70 -11.20
C GLY A 69 2.06 1.66 -12.71
N ILE A 70 0.92 2.17 -13.21
CA ILE A 70 0.59 2.12 -14.66
C ILE A 70 1.43 3.09 -15.51
N THR A 71 2.09 4.06 -14.89
CA THR A 71 2.97 5.02 -15.57
C THR A 71 4.46 4.69 -15.38
N SER A 72 4.78 3.63 -14.65
CA SER A 72 6.14 3.19 -14.36
C SER A 72 6.89 2.76 -15.60
N THR A 73 8.21 2.98 -15.63
CA THR A 73 9.09 2.43 -16.67
C THR A 73 9.20 0.91 -16.61
N GLY A 74 8.79 0.30 -15.50
CA GLY A 74 8.69 -1.15 -15.29
C GLY A 74 7.25 -1.67 -15.28
N ALA A 75 6.30 -0.94 -15.87
CA ALA A 75 4.91 -1.36 -15.99
C ALA A 75 4.79 -2.73 -16.70
N GLU A 76 3.81 -3.53 -16.28
CA GLU A 76 3.54 -4.84 -16.86
C GLU A 76 2.02 -5.10 -16.94
N PRO A 77 1.54 -5.87 -17.94
CA PRO A 77 0.10 -5.93 -18.26
C PRO A 77 -0.85 -6.33 -17.12
N ILE A 78 -0.43 -7.22 -16.21
CA ILE A 78 -1.25 -7.69 -15.09
C ILE A 78 -1.37 -6.59 -14.04
N ALA A 79 -0.27 -6.00 -13.61
CA ALA A 79 -0.22 -4.86 -12.70
C ALA A 79 -0.99 -3.67 -13.27
N ASP A 80 -0.88 -3.41 -14.58
CA ASP A 80 -1.61 -2.32 -15.24
C ASP A 80 -3.12 -2.54 -15.20
N ALA A 81 -3.57 -3.77 -15.47
CA ALA A 81 -4.99 -4.12 -15.39
C ALA A 81 -5.52 -3.95 -13.96
N LEU A 82 -4.75 -4.36 -12.95
CA LEU A 82 -5.10 -4.19 -11.54
C LEU A 82 -5.10 -2.71 -11.13
N GLY A 83 -4.11 -1.93 -11.58
CA GLY A 83 -4.00 -0.49 -11.32
C GLY A 83 -5.16 0.30 -11.92
N LEU A 84 -5.50 0.05 -13.19
CA LEU A 84 -6.66 0.66 -13.84
C LEU A 84 -7.97 0.28 -13.15
N HIS A 85 -8.09 -0.96 -12.69
CA HIS A 85 -9.26 -1.38 -11.92
C HIS A 85 -9.34 -0.65 -10.58
N ALA A 86 -8.22 -0.52 -9.85
CA ALA A 86 -8.15 0.19 -8.59
C ALA A 86 -8.51 1.68 -8.73
N ILE A 87 -8.09 2.35 -9.81
CA ILE A 87 -8.47 3.74 -10.10
C ILE A 87 -9.99 3.91 -10.31
N ARG A 88 -10.66 2.88 -10.85
CA ARG A 88 -12.09 2.91 -11.17
C ARG A 88 -12.99 2.71 -9.94
N LEU A 89 -12.53 1.96 -8.95
CA LEU A 89 -13.29 1.62 -7.73
C LEU A 89 -13.51 2.86 -6.85
#